data_AF-A0A938UV76-F1
#
_entry.id   AF-A0A938UV76-F1
#
_cell.length_a   1.000
_cell.length_b   1.000
_cell.length_c   1.000
_cell.angle_alpha   90.00
_cell.angle_beta   90.00
_cell.angle_gamma   90.00
#
_symmetry.space_group_name_H-M   'P 1'
#
loop_
_entity.id
_entity.type
_entity.pdbx_description
1 polymer ?
#
loop_
_entity_poly.entity_id
_entity_poly.type
_entity_poly.pdbx_seq_one_letter_code
_entity_poly.pdbx_strand_id
1 'polypeptide(L)' 'VGEVSGIVRTDHGFHIIKLLERKGGHPLPFEEIKDRVRQDYLEREFDKNFKQYLDTLKAKAIIEIKL' A
#
# COMPACT_ATOMS: atom_id res chain seq x y z
N VAL A 1 10.27 24.69 0.24
CA VAL A 1 9.03 25.16 0.94
C VAL A 1 8.37 26.18 0.03
N GLY A 2 7.04 26.18 -0.08
CA GLY A 2 6.29 27.02 -1.01
C GLY A 2 6.01 26.39 -2.38
N GLU A 3 6.55 25.20 -2.65
CA GLU A 3 6.32 24.44 -3.88
C GLU A 3 4.86 23.97 -3.98
N VAL A 4 4.31 24.06 -5.18
CA VAL A 4 2.99 23.53 -5.52
C VAL A 4 3.20 22.28 -6.38
N SER A 5 2.55 21.18 -6.03
CA SER A 5 2.60 19.95 -6.81
C SER A 5 1.92 20.13 -8.17
N GLY A 6 2.22 19.23 -9.11
CA GLY A 6 1.30 18.96 -10.21
C GLY A 6 -0.04 18.42 -9.71
N ILE A 7 -0.95 18.13 -10.64
CA ILE A 7 -2.24 17.52 -10.30
C ILE A 7 -2.01 16.09 -9.80
N VAL A 8 -2.50 15.82 -8.58
CA VAL A 8 -2.48 14.48 -7.96
C VAL A 8 -3.88 13.88 -8.06
N ARG A 9 -3.99 12.71 -8.69
CA ARG A 9 -5.25 11.95 -8.74
C ARG A 9 -5.33 11.00 -7.55
N THR A 10 -6.46 11.00 -6.86
CA THR A 10 -6.82 10.02 -5.83
C THR A 10 -8.24 9.51 -6.10
N ASP A 11 -8.72 8.55 -5.31
CA ASP A 11 -10.10 8.05 -5.39
C ASP A 11 -11.15 9.14 -5.13
N HIS A 12 -10.74 10.25 -4.51
CA HIS A 12 -11.58 11.41 -4.22
C HIS A 12 -11.51 12.51 -5.29
N GLY A 13 -10.78 12.31 -6.39
CA GLY A 13 -10.65 13.26 -7.49
C GLY A 13 -9.25 13.87 -7.61
N PHE A 14 -9.17 15.17 -7.90
CA PHE A 14 -7.91 15.86 -8.20
C PHE A 14 -7.47 16.81 -7.08
N HIS A 15 -6.20 16.73 -6.71
CA HIS A 15 -5.61 17.50 -5.63
C HIS A 15 -4.44 18.34 -6.17
N ILE A 16 -4.36 19.60 -5.73
CA ILE A 16 -3.20 20.48 -5.93
C ILE A 16 -2.65 20.77 -4.54
N ILE A 17 -1.41 20.37 -4.28
CA ILE A 17 -0.85 20.36 -2.93
C ILE A 17 0.23 21.44 -2.84
N LYS A 18 0.10 22.37 -1.89
CA LYS A 18 1.13 23.36 -1.59
C LYS A 18 1.90 22.97 -0.34
N LEU A 19 3.22 22.84 -0.45
CA LEU A 19 4.09 22.54 0.68
C LEU A 19 4.29 23.79 1.54
N LEU A 20 3.65 23.82 2.70
CA LEU A 20 3.75 24.95 3.64
C LEU A 20 4.99 24.87 4.54
N GLU A 21 5.36 23.68 4.98
CA GLU A 21 6.48 23.44 5.88
C GLU A 21 6.96 21.99 5.72
N ARG A 22 8.26 21.74 5.93
CA ARG A 22 8.78 20.39 6.18
C ARG A 22 9.30 20.36 7.61
N LYS A 23 8.56 19.69 8.49
CA LYS A 23 9.10 19.33 9.80
C LYS A 23 10.04 18.16 9.59
N GLY A 24 11.31 18.35 9.90
CA GLY A 24 12.28 17.27 9.87
C GLY A 24 11.84 16.14 10.81
N GLY A 25 12.09 14.90 10.41
CA GLY A 25 12.02 13.73 11.27
C GLY A 25 13.33 12.97 11.14
N HIS A 26 13.86 12.47 12.25
CA HIS A 26 14.96 11.50 12.19
C HIS A 26 14.38 10.13 11.85
N PRO A 27 15.04 9.33 11.00
CA PRO A 27 14.67 7.93 10.84
C PRO A 27 14.65 7.26 12.20
N LEU A 28 13.56 6.57 12.53
CA LEU A 28 13.49 5.78 13.76
C LEU A 28 14.57 4.68 13.68
N PRO A 29 15.33 4.43 14.77
CA PRO A 29 16.26 3.32 14.83
C PRO A 29 15.57 2.00 14.48
N PHE A 30 16.28 1.12 13.76
CA PHE A 30 15.70 -0.16 13.31
C PHE A 30 15.11 -0.97 14.47
N GLU A 31 15.81 -1.04 15.61
CA GLU A 31 15.33 -1.80 16.77
C GLU A 31 13.99 -1.29 17.33
N GLU A 32 13.67 0.01 17.19
CA GLU A 32 12.38 0.56 17.64
C GLU A 32 11.22 0.17 16.71
N ILE A 33 11.49 -0.12 15.44
CA ILE A 33 10.46 -0.41 14.42
C ILE A 33 10.49 -1.84 13.89
N LYS A 34 11.44 -2.66 14.35
CA LYS A 34 11.71 -4.01 13.86
C LYS A 34 10.48 -4.91 13.88
N ASP A 35 9.72 -4.86 14.96
CA ASP A 35 8.53 -5.69 15.10
C ASP A 35 7.42 -5.26 14.15
N ARG A 36 7.22 -3.94 13.97
CA ARG A 36 6.28 -3.41 12.97
C ARG A 36 6.71 -3.80 11.55
N VAL A 37 7.98 -3.60 11.21
CA VAL A 37 8.51 -3.98 9.89
C VAL A 37 8.35 -5.49 9.64
N ARG A 38 8.57 -6.32 10.66
CA ARG A 38 8.34 -7.76 10.56
C ARG A 38 6.86 -8.09 10.32
N GLN A 39 5.94 -7.46 11.07
CA GLN A 39 4.50 -7.67 10.89
C GLN A 39 4.06 -7.25 9.48
N ASP A 40 4.42 -6.05 9.04
CA ASP A 40 4.12 -5.54 7.70
C ASP A 40 4.65 -6.48 6.60
N TYR A 41 5.84 -7.05 6.80
CA TYR A 41 6.44 -8.00 5.85
C TYR A 41 5.64 -9.31 5.79
N LEU A 42 5.29 -9.88 6.96
CA LEU A 42 4.55 -11.14 7.04
C LEU A 42 3.15 -11.01 6.43
N GLU A 43 2.46 -9.89 6.70
CA GLU A 43 1.14 -9.61 6.11
C GLU A 43 1.21 -9.52 4.59
N ARG A 44 2.18 -8.77 4.05
CA ARG A 44 2.38 -8.66 2.59
C ARG A 44 2.68 -9.98 1.92
N GLU A 45 3.57 -10.80 2.49
CA GLU A 45 3.89 -12.10 1.93
C GLU A 45 2.71 -13.08 2.05
N PHE A 46 1.94 -13.02 3.15
CA PHE A 46 0.71 -13.80 3.29
C PHE A 46 -0.30 -13.44 2.20
N ASP A 47 -0.64 -12.16 2.04
CA ASP A 47 -1.62 -11.69 1.05
C ASP A 47 -1.23 -12.08 -0.38
N LYS A 48 0.05 -11.93 -0.70
CA LYS A 48 0.61 -12.33 -2.00
C LYS A 48 0.44 -13.84 -2.24
N ASN A 49 0.85 -14.66 -1.27
CA ASN A 49 0.77 -16.12 -1.39
C ASN A 49 -0.69 -16.60 -1.41
N PHE A 50 -1.55 -15.99 -0.59
CA PHE A 50 -2.97 -16.31 -0.53
C PHE A 50 -3.67 -15.96 -1.85
N LYS A 51 -3.37 -14.79 -2.42
CA LYS A 51 -3.88 -14.41 -3.74
C LYS A 51 -3.43 -15.38 -4.83
N GLN A 52 -2.14 -15.75 -4.86
CA GLN A 52 -1.64 -16.74 -5.81
C GLN A 52 -2.35 -18.09 -5.64
N TYR A 53 -2.52 -18.55 -4.40
CA TYR A 53 -3.24 -19.78 -4.11
C TYR A 53 -4.69 -19.71 -4.62
N LEU A 54 -5.42 -18.64 -4.33
CA LEU A 54 -6.78 -18.43 -4.84
C LEU A 54 -6.84 -18.41 -6.36
N ASP A 55 -5.89 -17.76 -7.02
CA ASP A 55 -5.81 -17.72 -8.48
C ASP A 55 -5.60 -19.14 -9.05
N THR A 56 -4.77 -19.98 -8.40
CA THR A 56 -4.60 -21.39 -8.81
C THR A 56 -5.86 -22.23 -8.63
N LEU A 57 -6.63 -21.98 -7.56
CA LEU A 57 -7.90 -22.69 -7.32
C LEU A 57 -8.97 -22.27 -8.33
N LYS A 58 -9.09 -20.97 -8.59
CA LYS A 58 -10.01 -20.43 -9.60
C LYS A 58 -9.72 -20.98 -10.99
N ALA A 59 -8.45 -21.09 -11.37
CA ALA A 59 -8.06 -21.65 -12.67
C ALA A 59 -8.45 -23.13 -12.84
N LYS A 60 -8.55 -23.88 -11.74
CA LYS A 60 -8.94 -25.30 -11.74
C LYS A 60 -10.44 -25.52 -11.56
N ALA A 61 -11.19 -24.49 -11.16
CA ALA A 61 -12.61 -24.59 -10.87
C ALA A 61 -13.46 -24.17 -12.08
N ILE A 62 -14.59 -24.84 -12.30
CA ILE A 62 -15.65 -24.35 -13.18
C ILE A 62 -16.48 -23.36 -12.37
N ILE A 63 -16.40 -22.07 -12.72
CA ILE A 63 -17.12 -20.99 -12.02
C ILE A 63 -18.21 -20.46 -12.95
N GLU A 64 -19.48 -20.73 -12.63
CA GLU A 64 -20.63 -20.11 -13.30
C GLU A 64 -21.11 -18.91 -12.46
N ILE A 65 -21.08 -17.71 -13.05
CA ILE A 65 -21.72 -16.51 -12.48
C ILE A 65 -23.08 -16.35 -13.15
N LYS A 66 -24.16 -16.58 -12.40
CA LYS A 66 -25.52 -16.24 -12.85
C LYS A 66 -25.80 -14.76 -12.51
N LEU A 67 -26.09 -13.98 -13.54
CA LEU A 67 -26.54 -12.59 -13.46
C LEU A 67 -28.05 -12.52 -13.20
#